data_AF-A0A9W9Z5Z0-F1
#
_entry.id   AF-A0A9W9Z5Z0-F1
#
_cell.length_a   1.000
_cell.length_b   1.000
_cell.length_c   1.000
_cell.angle_alpha   90.00
_cell.angle_beta   90.00
_cell.angle_gamma   90.00
#
_symmetry.space_group_name_H-M   'P 1'
#
loop_
_entity.id
_entity.type
_entity.pdbx_description
1 polymer ?
#
loop_
_entity_poly.entity_id
_entity_poly.type
_entity_poly.pdbx_seq_one_letter_code
_entity_poly.pdbx_strand_id
1 'polypeptide(L)'
;MSEKGAQMSQLEELNQQLSDNLDQKMADRDELNAKIKSLQDELGRSKDNSKDIEDATESLKKQLHIEKTLKIQAVNKLAEIMCRKDFMQRENSSKKKKPQSDDLRKKEKECRKLHQELGAEREKYGQMVTKFQGQIAEYQMNLQMEMEQRQKMQMELDSKDLMIDRLNSQNKQRALNTSITDDDALSVSVHLPKEGWVSIPNKQNIKRYGWKRQYLVVSNRKIFFYNSDADHKSSSTPSIILEISKLFHVRSVTQGDVIRADAKDIPRIFQILYANEAESINPVEKDKEEQQPEDRIDYMRHLFIPMHYHMPTNCDSCNKPLWHMFKPPPAVECRRCHMKCHKDHVDREEACITMCNVTMDLVSAKELLVLAQTADEQKQWVMYLSKKIIRKEPKIKSASVRLSGNEEANVRRNVAERSAASRPVGPQRSVSIPAGQNRKIT
;
A
#
# COMPACT_ATOMS: atom_id res chain seq x y z
N MET A 1 -19.95 -33.99 49.04
CA MET A 1 -20.75 -33.00 48.27
C MET A 1 -19.89 -31.84 47.75
N SER A 2 -18.94 -31.32 48.55
CA SER A 2 -18.07 -30.19 48.14
C SER A 2 -17.01 -30.55 47.07
N GLU A 3 -16.33 -31.69 47.17
CA GLU A 3 -15.31 -32.10 46.17
C GLU A 3 -15.87 -32.34 44.77
N LYS A 4 -17.06 -32.95 44.66
CA LYS A 4 -17.70 -33.19 43.37
C LYS A 4 -18.11 -31.88 42.67
N GLY A 5 -18.47 -30.85 43.44
CA GLY A 5 -18.76 -29.51 42.90
C GLY A 5 -17.50 -28.80 42.41
N ALA A 6 -16.39 -28.91 43.15
CA ALA A 6 -15.10 -28.37 42.73
C ALA A 6 -14.56 -29.05 41.47
N GLN A 7 -14.66 -30.38 41.37
CA GLN A 7 -14.29 -31.12 40.16
C GLN A 7 -15.16 -30.75 38.95
N MET A 8 -16.46 -30.56 39.15
CA MET A 8 -17.37 -30.17 38.08
C MET A 8 -17.07 -28.76 37.56
N SER A 9 -16.79 -27.81 38.46
CA SER A 9 -16.36 -26.46 38.08
C SER A 9 -15.01 -26.46 37.34
N GLN A 10 -14.05 -27.28 37.75
CA GLN A 10 -12.78 -27.45 37.02
C GLN A 10 -12.98 -28.05 35.62
N LEU A 11 -13.89 -29.02 35.48
CA LEU A 11 -14.21 -29.61 34.18
C LEU A 11 -14.93 -28.62 33.27
N GLU A 12 -15.83 -27.79 33.80
CA GLU A 12 -16.50 -26.72 33.06
C GLU A 12 -15.49 -25.65 32.59
N GLU A 13 -14.57 -25.25 33.46
CA GLU A 13 -13.51 -24.30 33.11
C GLU A 13 -12.56 -24.87 32.04
N LEU A 14 -12.17 -26.14 32.16
CA LEU A 14 -11.36 -26.82 31.15
C LEU A 14 -12.10 -26.97 29.82
N ASN A 15 -13.40 -27.28 29.83
CA ASN A 15 -14.20 -27.39 28.62
C ASN A 15 -14.36 -26.03 27.93
N GLN A 16 -14.53 -24.96 28.70
CA GLN A 16 -14.55 -23.59 28.16
C GLN A 16 -13.20 -23.23 27.52
N GLN A 17 -12.09 -23.51 28.20
CA GLN A 17 -10.74 -23.30 27.66
C GLN A 17 -10.49 -24.10 26.38
N LEU A 18 -10.98 -25.35 26.29
CA LEU A 18 -10.87 -26.17 25.10
C LEU A 18 -11.72 -25.63 23.94
N SER A 19 -12.92 -25.12 24.22
CA SER A 19 -13.77 -24.47 23.21
C SER A 19 -13.11 -23.20 22.68
N ASP A 20 -12.58 -22.35 23.55
CA ASP A 20 -11.89 -21.13 23.17
C ASP A 20 -10.64 -21.44 22.33
N ASN A 21 -9.89 -22.49 22.70
CA ASN A 21 -8.74 -22.97 21.92
C ASN A 21 -9.15 -23.51 20.55
N LEU A 22 -10.26 -24.23 20.45
CA LEU A 22 -10.77 -24.73 19.18
C LEU A 22 -11.17 -23.56 18.26
N ASP A 23 -11.88 -22.58 18.80
CA ASP A 23 -12.25 -21.35 18.09
C ASP A 23 -11.02 -20.57 17.61
N GLN A 24 -9.97 -20.53 18.43
CA GLN A 24 -8.70 -19.99 17.97
C GLN A 24 -8.12 -20.74 16.78
N LYS A 25 -8.05 -22.06 16.87
CA LYS A 25 -7.44 -22.86 15.80
C LYS A 25 -8.24 -22.76 14.51
N MET A 26 -9.58 -22.66 14.60
CA MET A 26 -10.42 -22.39 13.44
C MET A 26 -10.13 -21.02 12.82
N ALA A 27 -10.02 -19.96 13.64
CA ALA A 27 -9.66 -18.62 13.16
C ALA A 27 -8.26 -18.58 12.50
N ASP A 28 -7.26 -19.24 13.11
CA ASP A 28 -5.90 -19.31 12.56
C ASP A 28 -5.89 -20.08 11.22
N ARG A 29 -6.65 -21.18 11.14
CA ARG A 29 -6.80 -21.96 9.91
C ARG A 29 -7.41 -21.10 8.80
N ASP A 30 -8.42 -20.31 9.11
CA ASP A 30 -9.10 -19.47 8.13
C ASP A 30 -8.20 -18.31 7.66
N GLU A 31 -7.41 -17.72 8.57
CA GLU A 31 -6.39 -16.73 8.22
C GLU A 31 -5.28 -17.33 7.34
N LEU A 32 -4.77 -18.52 7.68
CA LEU A 32 -3.78 -19.21 6.87
C LEU A 32 -4.33 -19.57 5.49
N ASN A 33 -5.58 -20.04 5.40
CA ASN A 33 -6.24 -20.31 4.12
C ASN A 33 -6.39 -19.04 3.27
N ALA A 34 -6.74 -17.91 3.88
CA ALA A 34 -6.80 -16.62 3.18
C ALA A 34 -5.42 -16.19 2.65
N LYS A 35 -4.36 -16.38 3.44
CA LYS A 35 -2.99 -16.08 3.05
C LYS A 35 -2.49 -16.99 1.92
N ILE A 36 -2.78 -18.29 1.99
CA ILE A 36 -2.47 -19.26 0.93
C ILE A 36 -3.15 -18.83 -0.37
N LYS A 37 -4.43 -18.44 -0.32
CA LYS A 37 -5.16 -17.97 -1.50
C LYS A 37 -4.54 -16.70 -2.10
N SER A 38 -4.18 -15.73 -1.26
CA SER A 38 -3.51 -14.50 -1.71
C SER A 38 -2.18 -14.79 -2.40
N LEU A 39 -1.36 -15.69 -1.83
CA LEU A 39 -0.07 -16.09 -2.42
C LEU A 39 -0.26 -16.86 -3.74
N GLN A 40 -1.32 -17.68 -3.85
CA GLN A 40 -1.66 -18.36 -5.10
C GLN A 40 -2.06 -17.36 -6.20
N ASP A 41 -2.83 -16.33 -5.86
CA ASP A 41 -3.25 -15.29 -6.80
C ASP A 41 -2.04 -14.43 -7.25
N GLU A 42 -1.15 -14.06 -6.33
CA GLU A 42 0.11 -13.36 -6.65
C GLU A 42 1.02 -14.20 -7.55
N LEU A 43 1.16 -15.50 -7.25
CA LEU A 43 1.92 -16.42 -8.08
C LEU A 43 1.31 -16.56 -9.49
N GLY A 44 -0.02 -16.55 -9.60
CA GLY A 44 -0.73 -16.51 -10.87
C GLY A 44 -0.37 -15.28 -11.69
N ARG A 45 -0.50 -14.08 -11.10
CA ARG A 45 -0.14 -12.81 -11.74
C ARG A 45 1.33 -12.75 -12.15
N SER A 46 2.23 -13.28 -11.32
CA SER A 46 3.66 -13.34 -11.65
C SER A 46 3.94 -14.24 -12.85
N LYS A 47 3.24 -15.39 -12.96
CA LYS A 47 3.35 -16.28 -14.12
C LYS A 47 2.83 -15.63 -15.41
N ASP A 48 1.72 -14.89 -15.33
CA ASP A 48 1.18 -14.20 -16.50
C ASP A 48 2.10 -13.06 -16.96
N ASN A 49 2.63 -12.25 -16.02
CA ASN A 49 3.66 -11.27 -16.34
C ASN A 49 4.91 -11.90 -16.97
N SER A 50 5.31 -13.10 -16.51
CA SER A 50 6.45 -13.82 -17.09
C SER A 50 6.19 -14.24 -18.53
N LYS A 51 4.96 -14.65 -18.87
CA LYS A 51 4.58 -14.99 -20.24
C LYS A 51 4.58 -13.75 -21.14
N ASP A 52 4.03 -12.63 -20.66
CA ASP A 52 4.02 -11.37 -21.42
C ASP A 52 5.45 -10.90 -21.74
N ILE A 53 6.39 -11.06 -20.79
CA ILE A 53 7.81 -10.77 -21.00
C ILE A 53 8.42 -11.73 -22.04
N GLU A 54 8.07 -13.02 -22.00
CA GLU A 54 8.57 -14.02 -22.94
C GLU A 54 8.08 -13.73 -24.37
N ASP A 55 6.80 -13.40 -24.54
CA ASP A 55 6.19 -13.03 -25.82
C ASP A 55 6.81 -11.74 -26.39
N ALA A 56 6.99 -10.72 -25.55
CA ALA A 56 7.67 -9.48 -25.93
C ALA A 56 9.12 -9.76 -26.36
N THR A 57 9.81 -10.63 -25.63
CA THR A 57 11.19 -11.04 -25.94
C THR A 57 11.26 -11.79 -27.27
N GLU A 58 10.30 -12.66 -27.57
CA GLU A 58 10.24 -13.37 -28.85
C GLU A 58 9.97 -12.41 -30.02
N SER A 59 9.04 -11.47 -29.84
CA SER A 59 8.75 -10.42 -30.83
C SER A 59 9.98 -9.58 -31.15
N LEU A 60 10.69 -9.12 -30.11
CA LEU A 60 11.94 -8.35 -30.27
C LEU A 60 13.03 -9.16 -30.98
N LYS A 61 13.15 -10.46 -30.68
CA LYS A 61 14.09 -11.36 -31.39
C LYS A 61 13.75 -11.49 -32.87
N LYS A 62 12.46 -11.63 -33.22
CA LYS A 62 11.99 -11.67 -34.62
C LYS A 62 12.31 -10.36 -35.34
N GLN A 63 12.02 -9.22 -34.72
CA GLN A 63 12.31 -7.91 -35.30
C GLN A 63 13.82 -7.69 -35.49
N LEU A 64 14.63 -8.08 -34.52
CA LEU A 64 16.09 -8.03 -34.64
C LEU A 64 16.61 -8.92 -35.79
N HIS A 65 16.01 -10.10 -35.99
CA HIS A 65 16.38 -10.99 -37.10
C HIS A 65 16.02 -10.39 -38.47
N ILE A 66 14.85 -9.77 -38.58
CA ILE A 66 14.42 -9.06 -39.80
C ILE A 66 15.39 -7.91 -40.10
N GLU A 67 15.70 -7.06 -39.12
CA GLU A 67 16.65 -5.95 -39.26
C GLU A 67 18.05 -6.43 -39.68
N LYS A 68 18.55 -7.51 -39.06
CA LYS A 68 19.82 -8.13 -39.46
C LYS A 68 19.79 -8.59 -40.92
N THR A 69 18.69 -9.22 -41.34
CA THR A 69 18.54 -9.72 -42.70
C THR A 69 18.48 -8.58 -43.72
N LEU A 70 17.67 -7.55 -43.45
CA LEU A 70 17.59 -6.36 -44.29
C LEU A 70 18.93 -5.64 -44.39
N LYS A 71 19.66 -5.52 -43.27
CA LYS A 71 21.01 -4.96 -43.26
C LYS A 71 21.97 -5.77 -44.12
N ILE A 72 21.96 -7.11 -44.00
CA ILE A 72 22.81 -7.98 -44.83
C ILE A 72 22.44 -7.83 -46.31
N GLN A 73 21.16 -7.81 -46.66
CA GLN A 73 20.71 -7.60 -48.04
C GLN A 73 21.15 -6.25 -48.59
N ALA A 74 21.02 -5.17 -47.82
CA ALA A 74 21.46 -3.84 -48.20
C ALA A 74 22.97 -3.78 -48.41
N VAL A 75 23.75 -4.35 -47.48
CA VAL A 75 25.22 -4.41 -47.59
C VAL A 75 25.65 -5.24 -48.78
N ASN A 76 25.06 -6.42 -49.00
CA ASN A 76 25.35 -7.27 -50.15
C ASN A 76 24.97 -6.59 -51.46
N LYS A 77 23.85 -5.85 -51.49
CA LYS A 77 23.43 -5.12 -52.69
C LYS A 77 24.36 -3.97 -52.99
N LEU A 78 24.83 -3.25 -51.97
CA LEU A 78 25.85 -2.21 -52.12
C LEU A 78 27.16 -2.82 -52.64
N ALA A 79 27.60 -3.95 -52.08
CA ALA A 79 28.78 -4.66 -52.57
C ALA A 79 28.63 -5.09 -54.04
N GLU A 80 27.48 -5.64 -54.41
CA GLU A 80 27.16 -6.01 -55.79
C GLU A 80 27.19 -4.78 -56.72
N ILE A 81 26.61 -3.65 -56.32
CA ILE A 81 26.61 -2.40 -57.10
C ILE A 81 28.03 -1.83 -57.22
N MET A 82 28.83 -1.88 -56.16
CA MET A 82 30.23 -1.46 -56.21
C MET A 82 31.02 -2.33 -57.19
N CYS A 83 30.91 -3.66 -57.10
CA CYS A 83 31.56 -4.58 -58.04
C CYS A 83 31.05 -4.42 -59.48
N ARG A 84 29.74 -4.17 -59.68
CA ARG A 84 29.17 -3.90 -61.01
C ARG A 84 29.58 -2.54 -61.56
N LYS A 85 29.74 -1.52 -60.73
CA LYS A 85 30.23 -0.21 -61.15
C LYS A 85 31.68 -0.33 -61.62
N ASP A 86 32.50 -1.12 -60.92
CA ASP A 86 33.87 -1.42 -61.33
C ASP A 86 33.93 -2.27 -62.62
N PHE A 87 32.98 -3.19 -62.82
CA PHE A 87 32.86 -3.97 -64.06
C PHE A 87 32.29 -3.16 -65.23
N MET A 88 31.26 -2.32 -65.03
CA MET A 88 30.67 -1.47 -66.06
C MET A 88 31.61 -0.35 -66.52
N GLN A 89 32.48 0.13 -65.63
CA GLN A 89 33.55 1.06 -66.01
C GLN A 89 34.60 0.40 -66.90
N ARG A 90 34.79 -0.93 -66.80
CA ARG A 90 35.63 -1.73 -67.72
C ARG A 90 34.88 -2.15 -69.00
N GLU A 91 33.60 -2.51 -68.92
CA GLU A 91 32.80 -2.96 -70.08
C GLU A 91 32.23 -1.84 -70.96
N ASN A 92 32.26 -0.57 -70.54
CA ASN A 92 31.98 0.56 -71.44
C ASN A 92 33.01 0.72 -72.58
N SER A 93 34.02 -0.15 -72.64
CA SER A 93 34.90 -0.32 -73.80
C SER A 93 34.40 -1.36 -74.82
N SER A 94 33.34 -2.14 -74.55
CA SER A 94 32.88 -3.16 -75.50
C SER A 94 31.42 -3.61 -75.35
N LYS A 95 30.60 -3.13 -76.31
CA LYS A 95 29.46 -3.79 -76.97
C LYS A 95 28.19 -4.17 -76.16
N LYS A 96 27.15 -3.38 -76.46
CA LYS A 96 25.73 -3.75 -76.70
C LYS A 96 25.33 -5.21 -76.45
N LYS A 97 24.35 -5.42 -75.55
CA LYS A 97 23.25 -6.41 -75.71
C LYS A 97 22.00 -5.97 -74.92
N LYS A 98 20.90 -5.68 -75.65
CA LYS A 98 19.51 -5.57 -75.16
C LYS A 98 18.93 -7.00 -75.10
N PRO A 99 18.28 -7.40 -74.00
CA PRO A 99 16.80 -7.29 -73.92
C PRO A 99 16.33 -6.94 -72.49
N GLN A 100 15.84 -5.72 -72.26
CA GLN A 100 15.31 -5.28 -70.95
C GLN A 100 14.12 -4.31 -71.06
N SER A 101 13.60 -4.08 -72.27
CA SER A 101 12.60 -3.01 -72.51
C SER A 101 11.20 -3.35 -71.99
N ASP A 102 10.75 -4.59 -72.13
CA ASP A 102 9.36 -4.97 -71.77
C ASP A 102 9.20 -5.28 -70.29
N ASP A 103 10.20 -5.89 -69.65
CA ASP A 103 10.22 -6.09 -68.19
C ASP A 103 10.31 -4.77 -67.44
N LEU A 104 11.07 -3.79 -67.95
CA LEU A 104 11.10 -2.44 -67.38
C LEU A 104 9.73 -1.77 -67.48
N ARG A 105 9.05 -1.87 -68.63
CA ARG A 105 7.69 -1.34 -68.81
C ARG A 105 6.67 -2.01 -67.87
N LYS A 106 6.79 -3.31 -67.61
CA LYS A 106 5.93 -4.03 -66.67
C LYS A 106 6.17 -3.56 -65.23
N LYS A 107 7.44 -3.44 -64.83
CA LYS A 107 7.82 -2.91 -63.50
C LYS A 107 7.43 -1.45 -63.32
N GLU A 108 7.49 -0.61 -64.35
CA GLU A 108 7.03 0.78 -64.28
C GLU A 108 5.52 0.87 -64.05
N LYS A 109 4.72 0.00 -64.70
CA LYS A 109 3.27 -0.08 -64.46
C LYS A 109 2.95 -0.55 -63.04
N GLU A 110 3.64 -1.58 -62.56
CA GLU A 110 3.49 -2.09 -61.20
C GLU A 110 3.91 -1.05 -60.15
N CYS A 111 5.01 -0.33 -60.40
CA CYS A 111 5.47 0.75 -59.53
C CYS A 111 4.46 1.89 -59.45
N ARG A 112 3.83 2.28 -60.58
CA ARG A 112 2.73 3.26 -60.58
C ARG A 112 1.52 2.78 -59.79
N LYS A 113 1.16 1.50 -59.94
CA LYS A 113 0.05 0.88 -59.20
C LYS A 113 0.31 0.89 -57.69
N LEU A 114 1.51 0.45 -57.27
CA LEU A 114 1.91 0.46 -55.87
C LEU A 114 1.97 1.88 -55.28
N HIS A 115 2.38 2.88 -56.07
CA HIS A 115 2.33 4.29 -55.62
C HIS A 115 0.90 4.77 -55.42
N GLN A 116 -0.04 4.36 -56.27
CA GLN A 116 -1.46 4.70 -56.13
C GLN A 116 -2.08 4.00 -54.92
N GLU A 117 -1.78 2.71 -54.71
CA GLU A 117 -2.22 1.93 -53.55
C GLU A 117 -1.67 2.54 -52.25
N LEU A 118 -0.38 2.93 -52.22
CA LEU A 118 0.23 3.63 -51.09
C LEU A 118 -0.44 4.98 -50.80
N GLY A 119 -0.80 5.73 -51.85
CA GLY A 119 -1.54 7.00 -51.72
C GLY A 119 -2.92 6.80 -51.09
N ALA A 120 -3.68 5.83 -51.60
CA ALA A 120 -5.00 5.48 -51.08
C ALA A 120 -4.94 5.01 -49.61
N GLU A 121 -3.94 4.19 -49.27
CA GLU A 121 -3.78 3.70 -47.90
C GLU A 121 -3.40 4.83 -46.93
N ARG A 122 -2.53 5.77 -47.37
CA ARG A 122 -2.22 6.98 -46.58
C ARG A 122 -3.45 7.85 -46.34
N GLU A 123 -4.28 8.05 -47.34
CA GLU A 123 -5.52 8.83 -47.21
C GLU A 123 -6.50 8.15 -46.24
N LYS A 124 -6.68 6.83 -46.37
CA LYS A 124 -7.53 6.03 -45.48
C LYS A 124 -7.09 6.11 -44.02
N TYR A 125 -5.79 5.95 -43.74
CA TYR A 125 -5.28 6.12 -42.38
C TYR A 125 -5.36 7.57 -41.90
N GLY A 126 -5.15 8.55 -42.79
CA GLY A 126 -5.34 9.96 -42.48
C GLY A 126 -6.77 10.27 -42.03
N GLN A 127 -7.77 9.78 -42.76
CA GLN A 127 -9.20 9.92 -42.39
C GLN A 127 -9.50 9.23 -41.05
N MET A 128 -8.92 8.06 -40.81
CA MET A 128 -9.09 7.33 -39.55
C MET A 128 -8.51 8.09 -38.35
N VAL A 129 -7.33 8.68 -38.52
CA VAL A 129 -6.71 9.55 -37.50
C VAL A 129 -7.59 10.74 -37.18
N THR A 130 -8.09 11.45 -38.21
CA THR A 130 -9.00 12.59 -38.01
C THR A 130 -10.28 12.17 -37.29
N LYS A 131 -10.85 11.00 -37.64
CA LYS A 131 -12.04 10.46 -36.96
C LYS A 131 -11.76 10.17 -35.48
N PHE A 132 -10.67 9.49 -35.16
CA PHE A 132 -10.32 9.19 -33.77
C PHE A 132 -9.98 10.46 -32.98
N GLN A 133 -9.31 11.44 -33.57
CA GLN A 133 -9.09 12.74 -32.95
C GLN A 133 -10.40 13.45 -32.63
N GLY A 134 -11.39 13.41 -33.53
CA GLY A 134 -12.74 13.93 -33.29
C GLY A 134 -13.45 13.22 -32.14
N GLN A 135 -13.41 11.89 -32.10
CA GLN A 135 -14.00 11.10 -31.01
C GLN A 135 -13.34 11.39 -29.66
N ILE A 136 -12.01 11.54 -29.62
CA ILE A 136 -11.29 11.93 -28.40
C ILE A 136 -11.76 13.29 -27.90
N ALA A 137 -11.90 14.28 -28.78
CA ALA A 137 -12.39 15.60 -28.42
C ALA A 137 -13.84 15.56 -27.89
N GLU A 138 -14.71 14.77 -28.53
CA GLU A 138 -16.09 14.56 -28.07
C GLU A 138 -16.14 13.90 -26.68
N TYR A 139 -15.35 12.85 -26.45
CA TYR A 139 -15.27 12.20 -25.13
C TYR A 139 -14.71 13.13 -24.06
N GLN A 140 -13.73 13.96 -24.39
CA GLN A 140 -13.20 14.97 -23.46
C GLN A 140 -14.26 16.00 -23.08
N MET A 141 -15.05 16.48 -24.04
CA MET A 141 -16.14 17.42 -23.78
C MET A 141 -17.25 16.79 -22.94
N ASN A 142 -17.65 15.55 -23.24
CA ASN A 142 -18.64 14.80 -22.46
C ASN A 142 -18.17 14.57 -21.02
N LEU A 143 -16.90 14.19 -20.82
CA LEU A 143 -16.32 14.03 -19.50
C LEU A 143 -16.37 15.34 -18.70
N GLN A 144 -16.05 16.48 -19.32
CA GLN A 144 -16.12 17.78 -18.67
C GLN A 144 -17.55 18.13 -18.23
N MET A 145 -18.54 17.92 -19.10
CA MET A 145 -19.96 18.16 -18.76
C MET A 145 -20.42 17.27 -17.59
N GLU A 146 -20.05 15.99 -17.59
CA GLU A 146 -20.34 15.08 -16.47
C GLU A 146 -19.65 15.51 -15.17
N MET A 147 -18.40 15.98 -15.23
CA MET A 147 -17.70 16.52 -14.06
C MET A 147 -18.44 17.72 -13.47
N GLU A 148 -18.88 18.66 -14.30
CA GLU A 148 -19.64 19.84 -13.88
C GLU A 148 -21.00 19.45 -13.29
N GLN A 149 -21.72 18.51 -13.93
CA GLN A 149 -22.99 18.00 -13.42
C GLN A 149 -22.82 17.29 -12.07
N ARG A 150 -21.78 16.46 -11.93
CA ARG A 150 -21.45 15.78 -10.68
C ARG A 150 -21.10 16.77 -9.58
N GLN A 151 -20.35 17.83 -9.88
CA GLN A 151 -20.04 18.89 -8.93
C GLN A 151 -21.31 19.60 -8.46
N LYS A 152 -22.25 19.89 -9.36
CA LYS A 152 -23.54 20.49 -9.02
C LYS A 152 -24.38 19.58 -8.12
N MET A 153 -24.47 18.29 -8.44
CA MET A 153 -25.17 17.32 -7.58
C MET A 153 -24.51 17.19 -6.21
N GLN A 154 -23.17 17.25 -6.14
CA GLN A 154 -22.45 17.25 -4.86
C GLN A 154 -22.81 18.47 -4.01
N MET A 155 -22.87 19.67 -4.61
CA MET A 155 -23.32 20.88 -3.90
C MET A 155 -24.76 20.77 -3.40
N GLU A 156 -25.65 20.13 -4.17
CA GLU A 156 -27.02 19.87 -3.74
C GLU A 156 -27.08 18.89 -2.56
N LEU A 157 -26.32 17.80 -2.61
CA LEU A 157 -26.20 16.84 -1.50
C LEU A 157 -25.69 17.51 -0.23
N ASP A 158 -24.60 18.29 -0.32
CA ASP A 158 -24.02 19.00 0.82
C ASP A 158 -25.04 19.97 1.45
N SER A 159 -25.84 20.66 0.62
CA SER A 159 -26.94 21.53 1.07
C SER A 159 -28.05 20.76 1.78
N LYS A 160 -28.43 19.58 1.27
CA LYS A 160 -29.42 18.70 1.91
C LYS A 160 -28.90 18.12 3.22
N ASP A 161 -27.63 17.72 3.29
CA ASP A 161 -27.00 17.23 4.52
C ASP A 161 -27.02 18.29 5.63
N LEU A 162 -26.72 19.55 5.29
CA LEU A 162 -26.82 20.67 6.23
C LEU A 162 -28.25 20.92 6.71
N MET A 163 -29.24 20.77 5.82
CA MET A 163 -30.65 20.87 6.20
C MET A 163 -31.07 19.74 7.17
N ILE A 164 -30.60 18.51 6.93
CA ILE A 164 -30.83 17.37 7.81
C ILE A 164 -30.20 17.61 9.18
N ASP A 165 -28.97 18.09 9.24
CA ASP A 165 -28.27 18.37 10.50
C ASP A 165 -28.97 19.49 11.30
N ARG A 166 -29.50 20.52 10.63
CA ARG A 166 -30.30 21.57 11.25
C ARG A 166 -31.60 21.02 11.83
N LEU A 167 -32.32 20.18 11.08
CA LEU A 167 -33.57 19.56 11.54
C LEU A 167 -33.33 18.59 12.70
N ASN A 168 -32.27 17.78 12.63
CA ASN A 168 -31.87 16.89 13.72
C ASN A 168 -31.52 17.68 14.99
N SER A 169 -30.81 18.80 14.85
CA SER A 169 -30.51 19.70 15.97
C SER A 169 -31.78 20.29 16.58
N GLN A 170 -32.73 20.73 15.76
CA GLN A 170 -34.03 21.22 16.24
C GLN A 170 -34.87 20.13 16.93
N ASN A 171 -34.91 18.92 16.37
CA ASN A 171 -35.61 17.79 16.99
C ASN A 171 -34.96 17.39 18.32
N LYS A 172 -33.62 17.41 18.40
CA LYS A 172 -32.90 17.13 19.64
C LYS A 172 -33.16 18.21 20.71
N GLN A 173 -33.17 19.49 20.33
CA GLN A 173 -33.56 20.58 21.23
C GLN A 173 -35.01 20.42 21.73
N ARG A 174 -35.94 20.03 20.85
CA ARG A 174 -37.33 19.75 21.24
C ARG A 174 -37.46 18.54 22.17
N ALA A 175 -36.69 17.48 21.93
CA ALA A 175 -36.66 16.30 22.81
C ALA A 175 -36.11 16.65 24.20
N LEU A 176 -35.04 17.44 24.27
CA LEU A 176 -34.45 17.92 25.54
C LEU A 176 -35.41 18.80 26.35
N ASN A 177 -36.22 19.63 25.68
CA ASN A 177 -37.26 20.43 26.36
C ASN A 177 -38.39 19.56 26.95
N THR A 178 -38.43 18.26 26.63
CA THR A 178 -39.47 17.31 27.08
C THR A 178 -38.96 16.35 28.17
N SER A 179 -37.64 16.22 28.38
CA SER A 179 -37.06 15.31 29.40
C SER A 179 -36.06 16.02 30.31
N ILE A 180 -36.55 16.63 31.39
CA ILE A 180 -35.72 17.04 32.51
C ILE A 180 -35.58 15.82 33.44
N THR A 181 -34.48 15.09 33.34
CA THR A 181 -33.99 14.15 34.37
C THR A 181 -32.48 14.25 34.46
N ASP A 182 -31.98 14.46 35.68
CA ASP A 182 -30.72 15.15 36.02
C ASP A 182 -29.46 14.25 36.07
N ASP A 183 -29.49 13.04 35.47
CA ASP A 183 -28.48 12.00 35.76
C ASP A 183 -27.58 11.56 34.56
N ASP A 184 -27.78 12.12 33.35
CA ASP A 184 -27.07 11.67 32.13
C ASP A 184 -26.22 12.76 31.43
N ALA A 185 -25.77 13.77 32.17
CA ALA A 185 -25.08 14.94 31.60
C ALA A 185 -23.71 14.63 30.94
N LEU A 186 -23.04 13.54 31.33
CA LEU A 186 -21.68 13.20 30.87
C LEU A 186 -21.65 12.40 29.56
N SER A 187 -22.66 11.58 29.28
CA SER A 187 -22.76 10.83 28.03
C SER A 187 -23.23 11.73 26.86
N VAL A 188 -24.08 12.71 27.18
CA VAL A 188 -24.67 13.69 26.24
C VAL A 188 -23.61 14.60 25.61
N SER A 189 -22.53 14.93 26.33
CA SER A 189 -21.48 15.87 25.87
C SER A 189 -20.66 15.34 24.68
N VAL A 190 -20.49 14.02 24.55
CA VAL A 190 -19.72 13.40 23.44
C VAL A 190 -20.54 13.40 22.14
N HIS A 191 -21.87 13.50 22.24
CA HIS A 191 -22.80 13.41 21.10
C HIS A 191 -23.24 14.78 20.55
N LEU A 192 -22.83 15.89 21.15
CA LEU A 192 -23.01 17.22 20.58
C LEU A 192 -21.88 17.52 19.58
N PRO A 193 -22.16 18.14 18.42
CA PRO A 193 -21.12 18.63 17.52
C PRO A 193 -20.18 19.58 18.27
N LYS A 194 -18.88 19.27 18.31
CA LYS A 194 -17.88 20.19 18.87
C LYS A 194 -17.35 21.04 17.73
N GLU A 195 -17.43 22.35 17.91
CA GLU A 195 -16.89 23.34 16.97
C GLU A 195 -16.11 24.42 17.73
N GLY A 196 -15.22 25.11 17.02
CA GLY A 196 -14.47 26.23 17.59
C GLY A 196 -13.29 26.68 16.76
N TRP A 197 -12.71 27.81 17.18
CA TRP A 197 -11.52 28.37 16.55
C TRP A 197 -10.27 27.56 16.91
N VAL A 198 -9.53 27.17 15.89
CA VAL A 198 -8.21 26.56 16.01
C VAL A 198 -7.26 27.26 15.05
N SER A 199 -5.97 26.92 15.10
CA SER A 199 -5.03 27.34 14.07
C SER A 199 -4.23 26.15 13.54
N ILE A 200 -3.99 26.11 12.24
CA ILE A 200 -3.18 25.09 11.58
C ILE A 200 -1.93 25.72 10.95
N PRO A 201 -0.83 24.98 10.75
CA PRO A 201 0.34 25.50 10.06
C PRO A 201 0.01 25.94 8.64
N ASN A 202 0.44 27.15 8.25
CA ASN A 202 0.30 27.60 6.86
C ASN A 202 1.22 26.78 5.92
N LYS A 203 2.38 26.36 6.43
CA LYS A 203 3.36 25.43 5.83
C LYS A 203 4.10 24.67 6.93
N GLN A 204 4.86 23.62 6.58
CA GLN A 204 5.67 22.81 7.52
C GLN A 204 6.61 23.64 8.44
N ASN A 205 7.08 24.81 7.98
CA ASN A 205 7.92 25.71 8.76
C ASN A 205 7.09 26.80 9.46
N ILE A 206 6.50 26.44 10.61
CA ILE A 206 5.63 27.29 11.42
C ILE A 206 6.34 28.59 11.84
N LYS A 207 7.63 28.55 12.21
CA LYS A 207 8.38 29.74 12.64
C LYS A 207 8.47 30.82 11.54
N ARG A 208 8.52 30.41 10.27
CA ARG A 208 8.60 31.33 9.12
C ARG A 208 7.22 31.75 8.63
N TYR A 209 6.27 30.82 8.55
CA TYR A 209 4.99 31.02 7.85
C TYR A 209 3.79 31.21 8.80
N GLY A 210 4.00 31.04 10.10
CA GLY A 210 3.00 31.25 11.14
C GLY A 210 1.88 30.21 11.17
N TRP A 211 0.95 30.48 12.09
CA TRP A 211 -0.29 29.75 12.26
C TRP A 211 -1.42 30.46 11.50
N LYS A 212 -2.21 29.69 10.75
CA LYS A 212 -3.41 30.17 10.06
C LYS A 212 -4.63 29.81 10.90
N ARG A 213 -5.38 30.82 11.33
CA ARG A 213 -6.62 30.64 12.09
C ARG A 213 -7.72 30.07 11.19
N GLN A 214 -8.44 29.07 11.70
CA GLN A 214 -9.53 28.38 11.00
C GLN A 214 -10.65 27.99 11.98
N TYR A 215 -11.86 27.87 11.46
CA TYR A 215 -13.01 27.39 12.22
C TYR A 215 -13.17 25.88 12.01
N LEU A 216 -12.98 25.09 13.06
CA LEU A 216 -13.05 23.64 13.02
C LEU A 216 -14.44 23.20 13.47
N VAL A 217 -15.08 22.35 12.67
CA VAL A 217 -16.41 21.78 12.96
C VAL A 217 -16.33 20.26 12.85
N VAL A 218 -16.72 19.55 13.90
CA VAL A 218 -16.74 18.08 13.91
C VAL A 218 -18.16 17.56 13.76
N SER A 219 -18.43 16.86 12.65
CA SER A 219 -19.67 16.12 12.44
C SER A 219 -19.55 14.68 12.96
N ASN A 220 -20.54 13.84 12.64
CA ASN A 220 -20.50 12.42 13.03
C ASN A 220 -19.54 11.59 12.16
N ARG A 221 -19.25 12.02 10.93
CA ARG A 221 -18.40 11.26 9.99
C ARG A 221 -17.17 12.02 9.53
N LYS A 222 -17.17 13.35 9.61
CA LYS A 222 -16.11 14.21 9.05
C LYS A 222 -15.72 15.33 10.00
N ILE A 223 -14.50 15.83 9.85
CA ILE A 223 -13.97 17.04 10.48
C ILE A 223 -13.74 18.05 9.36
N PHE A 224 -14.30 19.24 9.51
CA PHE A 224 -14.24 20.31 8.54
C PHE A 224 -13.43 21.47 9.10
N PHE A 225 -12.57 22.05 8.27
CA PHE A 225 -11.82 23.26 8.59
C PHE A 225 -12.21 24.37 7.62
N TYR A 226 -12.85 25.43 8.11
CA TYR A 226 -13.23 26.60 7.33
C TYR A 226 -12.22 27.74 7.52
N ASN A 227 -12.03 28.59 6.50
CA ASN A 227 -11.15 29.75 6.64
C ASN A 227 -11.77 30.83 7.53
N SER A 228 -13.11 30.88 7.63
CA SER A 228 -13.84 31.81 8.49
C SER A 228 -15.09 31.17 9.12
N ASP A 229 -15.62 31.76 10.18
CA ASP A 229 -16.92 31.39 10.76
C ASP A 229 -18.09 31.77 9.82
N ALA A 230 -17.91 32.80 8.99
CA ALA A 230 -18.88 33.18 7.97
C ALA A 230 -18.95 32.12 6.84
N ASP A 231 -17.82 31.51 6.50
CA ASP A 231 -17.70 30.43 5.51
C ASP A 231 -18.48 29.20 5.97
N HIS A 232 -18.39 28.86 7.26
CA HIS A 232 -19.18 27.81 7.88
C HIS A 232 -20.68 28.13 7.82
N LYS A 233 -21.09 29.34 8.24
CA LYS A 233 -22.50 29.76 8.26
C LYS A 233 -23.15 29.85 6.88
N SER A 234 -22.36 30.16 5.85
CA SER A 234 -22.81 30.29 4.46
C SER A 234 -22.73 28.97 3.67
N SER A 235 -22.41 27.85 4.32
CA SER A 235 -22.28 26.53 3.65
C SER A 235 -21.25 26.50 2.52
N SER A 236 -20.23 27.36 2.62
CA SER A 236 -19.14 27.42 1.62
C SER A 236 -18.21 26.21 1.72
N THR A 237 -17.41 25.98 0.69
CA THR A 237 -16.49 24.83 0.64
C THR A 237 -15.43 24.92 1.74
N PRO A 238 -15.33 23.92 2.64
CA PRO A 238 -14.28 23.87 3.66
C PRO A 238 -12.90 23.72 3.03
N SER A 239 -11.88 24.29 3.68
CA SER A 239 -10.50 24.26 3.22
C SER A 239 -9.81 22.90 3.42
N ILE A 240 -10.21 22.15 4.44
CA ILE A 240 -9.73 20.78 4.71
C ILE A 240 -10.93 19.95 5.19
N ILE A 241 -11.04 18.73 4.69
CA ILE A 241 -12.04 17.74 5.11
C ILE A 241 -11.31 16.45 5.49
N LEU A 242 -11.51 15.96 6.70
CA LEU A 242 -10.97 14.68 7.16
C LEU A 242 -12.11 13.73 7.52
N GLU A 243 -12.08 12.48 7.06
CA GLU A 243 -13.06 11.48 7.49
C GLU A 243 -12.66 10.84 8.80
N ILE A 244 -13.57 10.82 9.78
CA ILE A 244 -13.32 10.27 11.13
C ILE A 244 -12.90 8.80 11.07
N SER A 245 -13.47 8.02 10.14
CA SER A 245 -13.11 6.62 9.91
C SER A 245 -11.67 6.40 9.42
N LYS A 246 -10.99 7.46 8.98
CA LYS A 246 -9.62 7.45 8.44
C LYS A 246 -8.60 8.08 9.39
N LEU A 247 -9.01 8.50 10.59
CA LEU A 247 -8.08 8.95 11.63
C LEU A 247 -7.45 7.74 12.33
N PHE A 248 -6.14 7.76 12.47
CA PHE A 248 -5.39 6.72 13.19
C PHE A 248 -5.27 7.04 14.68
N HIS A 249 -4.90 8.27 15.01
CA HIS A 249 -4.84 8.74 16.40
C HIS A 249 -4.88 10.27 16.48
N VAL A 250 -5.24 10.76 17.66
CA VAL A 250 -5.13 12.18 18.04
C VAL A 250 -4.42 12.24 19.39
N ARG A 251 -3.36 13.04 19.51
CA ARG A 251 -2.56 13.15 20.76
C ARG A 251 -2.04 14.57 21.00
N SER A 252 -1.71 14.86 22.25
CA SER A 252 -0.88 16.02 22.58
C SER A 252 0.52 15.88 21.99
N VAL A 253 1.11 16.99 21.57
CA VAL A 253 2.49 17.00 21.07
C VAL A 253 3.49 17.25 22.20
N THR A 254 4.73 16.81 21.97
CA THR A 254 5.88 17.10 22.81
C THR A 254 6.84 18.07 22.11
N GLN A 255 7.85 18.57 22.83
CA GLN A 255 8.90 19.42 22.24
C GLN A 255 9.61 18.75 21.05
N GLY A 256 9.75 17.42 21.08
CA GLY A 256 10.36 16.64 20.00
C GLY A 256 9.50 16.56 18.74
N ASP A 257 8.16 16.68 18.85
CA ASP A 257 7.25 16.68 17.71
C ASP A 257 7.22 18.05 17.01
N VAL A 258 7.42 19.13 17.77
CA VAL A 258 7.36 20.51 17.27
C VAL A 258 8.62 21.31 17.60
N ILE A 259 9.76 20.87 17.07
CA ILE A 259 11.10 21.47 17.32
C ILE A 259 11.23 22.97 17.02
N ARG A 260 10.33 23.54 16.22
CA ARG A 260 10.36 24.96 15.79
C ARG A 260 9.24 25.80 16.40
N ALA A 261 8.35 25.23 17.20
CA ALA A 261 7.26 25.96 17.84
C ALA A 261 7.74 26.65 19.12
N ASP A 262 7.09 27.76 19.49
CA ASP A 262 7.36 28.47 20.74
C ASP A 262 6.94 27.60 21.94
N ALA A 263 7.76 27.57 23.00
CA ALA A 263 7.50 26.73 24.18
C ALA A 263 6.14 26.97 24.85
N LYS A 264 5.62 28.21 24.80
CA LYS A 264 4.29 28.59 25.29
C LYS A 264 3.13 27.99 24.49
N ASP A 265 3.37 27.64 23.22
CA ASP A 265 2.35 27.13 22.33
C ASP A 265 2.24 25.61 22.43
N ILE A 266 3.33 24.91 22.76
CA ILE A 266 3.40 23.44 22.83
C ILE A 266 2.25 22.81 23.64
N PRO A 267 1.91 23.30 24.86
CA PRO A 267 0.80 22.73 25.64
C PRO A 267 -0.58 22.90 24.99
N ARG A 268 -0.69 23.74 23.95
CA ARG A 268 -1.93 24.02 23.22
C ARG A 268 -1.99 23.31 21.87
N ILE A 269 -0.92 22.64 21.45
CA ILE A 269 -0.84 21.95 20.17
C ILE A 269 -1.24 20.48 20.35
N PHE A 270 -1.99 19.95 19.40
CA PHE A 270 -2.25 18.52 19.26
C PHE A 270 -2.03 18.07 17.82
N GLN A 271 -1.77 16.78 17.67
CA GLN A 271 -1.49 16.12 16.40
C GLN A 271 -2.69 15.25 16.02
N ILE A 272 -3.11 15.34 14.76
CA ILE A 272 -4.05 14.41 14.13
C ILE A 272 -3.27 13.63 13.09
N LEU A 273 -3.21 12.30 13.25
CA LEU A 273 -2.63 11.40 12.27
C LEU A 273 -3.76 10.71 11.49
N TYR A 274 -3.76 10.81 10.16
CA TYR A 274 -4.84 10.30 9.30
C TYR A 274 -4.31 9.67 8.00
N ALA A 275 -5.14 8.85 7.37
CA ALA A 275 -4.79 8.19 6.11
C ALA A 275 -4.61 9.22 4.97
N ASN A 276 -3.52 9.09 4.20
CA ASN A 276 -3.35 9.85 2.98
C ASN A 276 -4.29 9.27 1.91
N GLU A 277 -5.43 9.91 1.68
CA GLU A 277 -6.28 9.56 0.54
C GLU A 277 -5.54 9.87 -0.76
N ALA A 278 -5.10 8.82 -1.45
CA ALA A 278 -4.80 8.77 -2.87
C ALA A 278 -4.10 10.01 -3.46
N GLU A 279 -2.85 10.25 -3.09
CA GLU A 279 -1.88 10.74 -4.08
C GLU A 279 -1.28 9.51 -4.76
N SER A 280 -1.67 9.25 -6.01
CA SER A 280 -0.92 8.35 -6.89
C SER A 280 0.47 8.96 -7.07
N ILE A 281 1.42 8.54 -6.24
CA ILE A 281 2.82 8.96 -6.32
C ILE A 281 3.35 8.50 -7.68
N ASN A 282 3.84 9.45 -8.47
CA ASN A 282 4.58 9.18 -9.70
C ASN A 282 5.76 8.24 -9.37
N PRO A 283 5.97 7.12 -10.10
CA PRO A 283 7.02 6.14 -9.81
C PRO A 283 8.45 6.74 -9.79
N VAL A 284 8.62 7.94 -10.32
CA VAL A 284 9.92 8.60 -10.54
C VAL A 284 10.52 9.21 -9.27
N GLU A 285 9.73 9.45 -8.22
CA GLU A 285 10.28 9.96 -6.94
C GLU A 285 10.75 8.84 -6.00
N LYS A 286 10.43 7.58 -6.31
CA LYS A 286 10.80 6.40 -5.51
C LYS A 286 12.31 6.10 -5.58
N ASP A 287 12.96 6.51 -6.67
CA ASP A 287 14.36 6.15 -6.95
C ASP A 287 15.40 7.00 -6.21
N LYS A 288 15.00 8.01 -5.42
CA LYS A 288 15.94 8.87 -4.70
C LYS A 288 16.12 8.54 -3.21
N GLU A 289 15.29 7.66 -2.64
CA GLU A 289 15.39 7.27 -1.21
C GLU A 289 15.76 5.79 -0.97
N GLU A 290 15.89 4.96 -2.01
CA GLU A 290 16.14 3.51 -1.86
C GLU A 290 17.61 3.09 -1.73
N GLN A 291 18.54 4.02 -1.52
CA GLN A 291 19.96 3.70 -1.30
C GLN A 291 20.42 3.94 0.14
N GLN A 292 19.84 3.26 1.12
CA GLN A 292 20.57 2.84 2.32
C GLN A 292 20.08 1.48 2.81
N PRO A 293 20.98 0.51 3.05
CA PRO A 293 20.65 -0.74 3.72
C PRO A 293 20.53 -0.47 5.22
N GLU A 294 19.41 0.14 5.64
CA GLU A 294 19.11 0.29 7.07
C GLU A 294 18.45 -0.99 7.60
N ASP A 295 18.88 -1.43 8.78
CA ASP A 295 18.28 -2.52 9.57
C ASP A 295 16.80 -2.22 9.88
N ARG A 296 15.91 -2.60 8.95
CA ARG A 296 14.46 -2.45 9.12
C ARG A 296 13.94 -3.57 10.01
N ILE A 297 13.15 -3.20 11.02
CA ILE A 297 12.58 -4.16 11.97
C ILE A 297 11.05 -4.19 11.77
N ASP A 298 10.49 -5.34 11.38
CA ASP A 298 9.04 -5.54 11.33
C ASP A 298 8.57 -6.19 12.64
N TYR A 299 7.75 -5.47 13.40
CA TYR A 299 7.19 -5.96 14.66
C TYR A 299 5.80 -5.39 14.89
N MET A 300 4.82 -6.23 15.23
CA MET A 300 3.43 -5.82 15.49
C MET A 300 2.81 -4.94 14.37
N ARG A 301 3.16 -5.22 13.10
CA ARG A 301 2.80 -4.46 11.88
C ARG A 301 3.41 -3.06 11.78
N HIS A 302 4.32 -2.69 12.67
CA HIS A 302 5.13 -1.49 12.51
C HIS A 302 6.34 -1.80 11.64
N LEU A 303 6.76 -0.83 10.83
CA LEU A 303 8.03 -0.89 10.11
C LEU A 303 8.99 0.08 10.81
N PHE A 304 9.73 -0.43 11.79
CA PHE A 304 10.65 0.35 12.60
C PHE A 304 11.97 0.58 11.86
N ILE A 305 12.46 1.81 11.95
CA ILE A 305 13.80 2.22 11.54
C ILE A 305 14.58 2.70 12.77
N PRO A 306 15.87 2.35 12.91
CA PRO A 306 16.71 2.86 14.00
C PRO A 306 16.82 4.38 13.97
N MET A 307 16.66 5.03 15.12
CA MET A 307 16.73 6.49 15.27
C MET A 307 17.56 6.89 16.50
N HIS A 308 18.21 8.04 16.42
CA HIS A 308 18.99 8.62 17.51
C HIS A 308 18.47 10.03 17.85
N TYR A 309 17.90 10.21 19.04
CA TYR A 309 17.32 11.49 19.45
C TYR A 309 18.30 12.28 20.32
N HIS A 310 18.94 13.32 19.79
CA HIS A 310 19.81 14.20 20.58
C HIS A 310 19.05 15.33 21.31
N MET A 311 17.73 15.42 21.09
CA MET A 311 16.83 16.44 21.62
C MET A 311 15.68 15.82 22.42
N PRO A 312 15.08 16.54 23.37
CA PRO A 312 14.01 16.04 24.24
C PRO A 312 12.90 15.26 23.52
N THR A 313 12.92 13.94 23.67
CA THR A 313 11.99 12.98 23.05
C THR A 313 11.71 11.85 24.04
N ASN A 314 10.45 11.49 24.28
CA ASN A 314 10.07 10.42 25.20
C ASN A 314 9.58 9.20 24.42
N CYS A 315 9.73 8.02 25.01
CA CYS A 315 9.20 6.78 24.47
C CYS A 315 7.68 6.75 24.59
N ASP A 316 6.98 6.46 23.49
CA ASP A 316 5.53 6.36 23.48
C ASP A 316 5.01 5.14 24.27
N SER A 317 5.84 4.11 24.47
CA SER A 317 5.48 2.88 25.18
C SER A 317 5.67 2.97 26.69
N CYS A 318 6.75 3.61 27.17
CA CYS A 318 7.09 3.65 28.60
C CYS A 318 7.22 5.07 29.18
N ASN A 319 7.07 6.11 28.35
CA ASN A 319 7.25 7.53 28.69
C ASN A 319 8.64 7.93 29.21
N LYS A 320 9.61 7.01 29.25
CA LYS A 320 11.00 7.32 29.61
C LYS A 320 11.71 8.08 28.49
N PRO A 321 12.75 8.88 28.80
CA PRO A 321 13.52 9.59 27.77
C PRO A 321 14.12 8.65 26.72
N LEU A 322 13.92 8.98 25.44
CA LEU A 322 14.59 8.39 24.27
C LEU A 322 15.83 9.19 23.84
N TRP A 323 16.19 10.22 24.59
CA TRP A 323 17.17 11.21 24.15
C TRP A 323 18.33 11.39 25.12
N HIS A 324 19.48 11.76 24.56
CA HIS A 324 20.64 12.25 25.30
C HIS A 324 21.53 13.04 24.33
N MET A 325 22.14 14.14 24.79
CA MET A 325 22.87 15.06 23.89
C MET A 325 24.07 14.44 23.19
N PHE A 326 24.82 13.56 23.85
CA PHE A 326 26.02 12.93 23.28
C PHE A 326 25.80 11.48 22.83
N LYS A 327 25.20 10.65 23.69
CA LYS A 327 24.98 9.24 23.44
C LYS A 327 23.52 8.86 23.72
N PRO A 328 22.60 9.15 22.79
CA PRO A 328 21.19 8.81 22.95
C PRO A 328 20.99 7.31 23.10
N PRO A 329 20.03 6.88 23.93
CA PRO A 329 19.69 5.47 24.05
C PRO A 329 19.22 4.92 22.68
N PRO A 330 19.43 3.63 22.39
CA PRO A 330 18.93 3.01 21.17
C PRO A 330 17.41 3.16 21.06
N ALA A 331 16.96 3.80 19.99
CA ALA A 331 15.55 4.05 19.73
C ALA A 331 15.19 3.62 18.31
N VAL A 332 13.91 3.40 18.10
CA VAL A 332 13.33 3.09 16.79
C VAL A 332 12.09 3.93 16.57
N GLU A 333 11.86 4.30 15.31
CA GLU A 333 10.67 5.03 14.87
C GLU A 333 9.95 4.23 13.80
N CYS A 334 8.64 4.07 13.93
CA CYS A 334 7.85 3.41 12.90
C CYS A 334 7.66 4.33 11.70
N ARG A 335 8.14 3.94 10.51
CA ARG A 335 7.96 4.70 9.25
C ARG A 335 6.49 4.85 8.85
N ARG A 336 5.59 4.00 9.35
CA ARG A 336 4.16 4.01 9.02
C ARG A 336 3.34 4.97 9.88
N CYS A 337 3.54 4.92 11.20
CA CYS A 337 2.71 5.64 12.16
C CYS A 337 3.48 6.62 13.07
N HIS A 338 4.78 6.77 12.86
CA HIS A 338 5.69 7.64 13.62
C HIS A 338 5.75 7.36 15.13
N MET A 339 5.35 6.15 15.55
CA MET A 339 5.55 5.65 16.92
C MET A 339 7.04 5.57 17.25
N LYS A 340 7.46 6.16 18.36
CA LYS A 340 8.85 6.22 18.83
C LYS A 340 8.99 5.39 20.09
N CYS A 341 9.85 4.37 20.07
CA CYS A 341 10.12 3.54 21.25
C CYS A 341 11.59 3.16 21.39
N HIS A 342 12.00 2.72 22.58
CA HIS A 342 13.34 2.17 22.77
C HIS A 342 13.47 0.90 21.94
N LYS A 343 14.62 0.71 21.28
CA LYS A 343 14.90 -0.52 20.51
C LYS A 343 14.71 -1.77 21.37
N ASP A 344 15.09 -1.66 22.63
CA ASP A 344 14.88 -2.63 23.70
C ASP A 344 13.43 -3.15 23.82
N HIS A 345 12.42 -2.30 23.65
CA HIS A 345 11.01 -2.72 23.73
C HIS A 345 10.63 -3.63 22.57
N VAL A 346 11.21 -3.39 21.39
CA VAL A 346 11.01 -4.22 20.20
C VAL A 346 11.83 -5.51 20.31
N ASP A 347 13.11 -5.40 20.69
CA ASP A 347 14.01 -6.55 20.80
C ASP A 347 13.58 -7.56 21.87
N ARG A 348 12.95 -7.08 22.96
CA ARG A 348 12.41 -7.92 24.05
C ARG A 348 10.96 -8.33 23.86
N GLU A 349 10.34 -7.95 22.73
CA GLU A 349 8.92 -8.21 22.44
C GLU A 349 7.99 -7.81 23.61
N GLU A 350 8.25 -6.64 24.21
CA GLU A 350 7.48 -6.20 25.38
C GLU A 350 6.03 -5.89 24.97
N ALA A 351 5.08 -6.33 25.79
CA ALA A 351 3.64 -6.16 25.55
C ALA A 351 3.16 -4.68 25.53
N CYS A 352 4.05 -3.73 25.82
CA CYS A 352 3.78 -2.29 25.77
C CYS A 352 3.68 -1.74 24.34
N ILE A 353 4.13 -2.50 23.32
CA ILE A 353 4.00 -2.13 21.92
C ILE A 353 2.70 -2.72 21.35
N THR A 354 1.75 -1.86 21.06
CA THR A 354 0.48 -2.24 20.44
C THR A 354 0.59 -2.35 18.92
N MET A 355 -0.37 -3.05 18.30
CA MET A 355 -0.41 -3.21 16.84
C MET A 355 -0.43 -1.87 16.10
N CYS A 356 0.24 -1.82 14.94
CA CYS A 356 0.19 -0.66 14.06
C CYS A 356 -1.21 -0.52 13.46
N ASN A 357 -1.85 0.63 13.72
CA ASN A 357 -3.15 0.98 13.16
C ASN A 357 -3.08 1.40 11.68
N VAL A 358 -1.87 1.58 11.14
CA VAL A 358 -1.62 1.93 9.74
C VAL A 358 -1.35 0.63 8.96
N THR A 359 -2.32 0.21 8.15
CA THR A 359 -2.23 -1.02 7.35
C THR A 359 -1.31 -0.84 6.13
N MET A 360 -0.75 -1.96 5.66
CA MET A 360 0.28 -2.03 4.61
C MET A 360 -0.12 -1.39 3.26
N ASP A 361 -1.42 -1.27 2.98
CA ASP A 361 -1.95 -0.65 1.75
C ASP A 361 -2.09 0.89 1.83
N LEU A 362 -1.80 1.50 2.98
CA LEU A 362 -1.86 2.94 3.17
C LEU A 362 -0.45 3.53 3.10
N VAL A 363 -0.14 4.09 1.93
CA VAL A 363 0.99 4.97 1.66
C VAL A 363 1.01 6.06 2.75
N SER A 364 2.02 6.01 3.63
CA SER A 364 2.38 6.96 4.71
C SER A 364 1.25 7.80 5.31
N ALA A 365 0.97 7.62 6.61
CA ALA A 365 0.02 8.48 7.32
C ALA A 365 0.42 9.96 7.24
N LYS A 366 -0.55 10.85 6.98
CA LYS A 366 -0.33 12.30 7.01
C LYS A 366 -0.53 12.83 8.43
N GLU A 367 0.31 13.78 8.79
CA GLU A 367 0.26 14.49 10.06
C GLU A 367 -0.35 15.88 9.87
N LEU A 368 -1.31 16.25 10.73
CA LEU A 368 -1.79 17.62 10.87
C LEU A 368 -1.62 18.10 12.30
N LEU A 369 -0.83 19.16 12.48
CA LEU A 369 -0.71 19.88 13.73
C LEU A 369 -1.84 20.90 13.86
N VAL A 370 -2.45 20.98 15.03
CA VAL A 370 -3.55 21.90 15.33
C VAL A 370 -3.27 22.59 16.66
N LEU A 371 -3.28 23.92 16.66
CA LEU A 371 -3.12 24.79 17.83
C LEU A 371 -4.49 25.22 18.33
N ALA A 372 -4.84 24.83 19.56
CA ALA A 372 -6.03 25.29 20.27
C ALA A 372 -5.83 26.68 20.90
N GLN A 373 -6.91 27.35 21.35
CA GLN A 373 -6.77 28.67 21.97
C GLN A 373 -6.11 28.57 23.35
N THR A 374 -6.42 27.50 24.10
CA THR A 374 -5.87 27.23 25.44
C THR A 374 -5.42 25.78 25.58
N ALA A 375 -4.63 25.50 26.62
CA ALA A 375 -4.16 24.14 26.91
C ALA A 375 -5.32 23.23 27.36
N ASP A 376 -6.35 23.79 27.99
CA ASP A 376 -7.53 23.01 28.38
C ASP A 376 -8.44 22.71 27.18
N GLU A 377 -8.56 23.65 26.22
CA GLU A 377 -9.21 23.36 24.94
C GLU A 377 -8.49 22.26 24.17
N GLN A 378 -7.15 22.27 24.18
CA GLN A 378 -6.34 21.21 23.59
C GLN A 378 -6.71 19.84 24.17
N LYS A 379 -6.77 19.72 25.50
CA LYS A 379 -7.18 18.47 26.17
C LYS A 379 -8.60 18.06 25.78
N GLN A 380 -9.53 19.00 25.74
CA GLN A 380 -10.91 18.74 25.34
C GLN A 380 -11.00 18.25 23.88
N TRP A 381 -10.25 18.85 22.95
CA TRP A 381 -10.18 18.42 21.56
C TRP A 381 -9.62 17.01 21.43
N VAL A 382 -8.49 16.73 22.09
CA VAL A 382 -7.88 15.39 22.09
C VAL A 382 -8.84 14.37 22.66
N MET A 383 -9.47 14.63 23.81
CA MET A 383 -10.44 13.72 24.42
C MET A 383 -11.66 13.47 23.52
N TYR A 384 -12.24 14.53 22.95
CA TYR A 384 -13.44 14.43 22.11
C TYR A 384 -13.16 13.66 20.82
N LEU A 385 -12.08 14.00 20.11
CA LEU A 385 -11.70 13.32 18.86
C LEU A 385 -11.26 11.89 19.10
N SER A 386 -10.48 11.63 20.16
CA SER A 386 -10.02 10.27 20.48
C SER A 386 -11.17 9.32 20.79
N LYS A 387 -12.27 9.81 21.39
CA LYS A 387 -13.49 9.02 21.63
C LYS A 387 -14.27 8.72 20.34
N LYS A 388 -14.18 9.60 19.34
CA LYS A 388 -14.84 9.41 18.03
C LYS A 388 -14.05 8.48 17.09
N ILE A 389 -12.75 8.30 17.32
CA ILE A 389 -11.95 7.30 16.61
C ILE A 389 -12.37 5.92 17.11
N ILE A 390 -13.18 5.22 16.32
CA ILE A 390 -13.50 3.81 16.57
C ILE A 390 -12.19 3.05 16.37
N ARG A 391 -11.54 2.67 17.48
CA ARG A 391 -10.41 1.74 17.44
C ARG A 391 -10.93 0.45 16.81
N LYS A 392 -10.49 0.13 15.59
CA LYS A 392 -10.64 -1.22 15.05
C LYS A 392 -9.78 -2.11 15.93
N GLU A 393 -10.35 -2.66 17.01
CA GLU A 393 -9.62 -3.60 17.84
C GLU A 393 -9.19 -4.78 16.97
N PRO A 394 -7.89 -5.06 16.88
CA PRO A 394 -7.45 -6.35 16.40
C PRO A 394 -7.76 -7.36 17.51
N LYS A 395 -8.49 -8.42 17.17
CA LYS A 395 -8.65 -9.59 18.03
C LYS A 395 -7.27 -10.23 18.22
N ILE A 396 -6.52 -9.85 19.25
CA ILE A 396 -5.26 -10.50 19.61
C ILE A 396 -5.49 -11.40 20.82
N LYS A 397 -5.23 -12.67 20.61
CA LYS A 397 -5.15 -13.77 21.58
C LYS A 397 -3.98 -13.49 22.50
N SER A 398 -4.19 -13.49 23.81
CA SER A 398 -3.16 -13.20 24.81
C SER A 398 -1.96 -14.13 24.71
N ALA A 399 -0.77 -13.55 24.90
CA ALA A 399 0.46 -14.28 25.19
C ALA A 399 0.56 -14.53 26.70
N SER A 400 0.84 -15.78 27.10
CA SER A 400 1.29 -16.09 28.46
C SER A 400 2.78 -16.39 28.49
N VAL A 401 3.40 -15.83 29.52
CA VAL A 401 4.82 -15.76 29.84
C VAL A 401 5.37 -17.13 30.27
N ARG A 402 6.64 -17.37 29.96
CA ARG A 402 7.47 -18.50 30.40
C ARG A 402 7.56 -18.59 31.94
N LEU A 403 7.52 -19.80 32.50
CA LEU A 403 8.47 -20.27 33.53
C LEU A 403 8.27 -21.78 33.86
N SER A 404 9.40 -22.51 33.92
CA SER A 404 9.65 -23.87 34.46
C SER A 404 8.92 -25.06 33.81
N GLY A 405 9.54 -26.19 33.48
CA GLY A 405 10.88 -26.73 33.65
C GLY A 405 10.88 -28.17 33.12
N ASN A 406 12.06 -28.68 32.73
CA ASN A 406 12.36 -30.09 32.41
C ASN A 406 11.30 -30.90 31.65
N GLU A 407 11.55 -31.15 30.37
CA GLU A 407 11.71 -32.50 29.80
C GLU A 407 11.78 -32.37 28.27
N GLU A 408 12.97 -32.58 27.70
CA GLU A 408 13.15 -33.22 26.38
C GLU A 408 14.65 -33.36 26.06
N ALA A 409 15.33 -34.10 26.93
CA ALA A 409 16.58 -34.78 26.61
C ALA A 409 16.31 -36.28 26.56
N ASN A 410 15.34 -36.73 25.74
CA ASN A 410 15.10 -38.16 25.57
C ASN A 410 14.41 -38.55 24.25
N VAL A 411 14.94 -38.13 23.10
CA VAL A 411 14.70 -38.82 21.82
C VAL A 411 16.00 -38.91 21.00
N ARG A 412 17.07 -39.38 21.65
CA ARG A 412 18.30 -39.89 20.99
C ARG A 412 18.94 -40.97 21.84
N ARG A 413 18.19 -42.04 22.13
CA ARG A 413 18.71 -43.34 22.59
C ARG A 413 17.59 -44.34 22.39
N ASN A 414 17.85 -45.35 21.57
CA ASN A 414 17.06 -46.56 21.28
C ASN A 414 16.70 -46.75 19.80
N VAL A 415 17.70 -46.88 18.93
CA VAL A 415 17.74 -47.97 17.92
C VAL A 415 19.20 -48.36 17.70
N ALA A 416 19.82 -48.95 18.72
CA ALA A 416 20.99 -49.80 18.58
C ALA A 416 20.70 -51.04 19.42
N GLU A 417 20.93 -52.22 18.82
CA GLU A 417 20.66 -53.55 19.36
C GLU A 417 19.19 -53.99 19.40
N ARG A 418 18.77 -54.66 18.33
CA ARG A 418 18.54 -56.12 18.34
C ARG A 418 18.01 -56.56 16.97
N SER A 419 18.92 -56.59 15.99
CA SER A 419 18.78 -57.54 14.89
C SER A 419 19.28 -58.89 15.39
N ALA A 420 18.40 -59.88 15.30
CA ALA A 420 18.50 -61.18 15.94
C ALA A 420 19.72 -62.00 15.50
N ALA A 421 20.31 -62.69 16.46
CA ALA A 421 21.19 -63.83 16.22
C ALA A 421 20.32 -65.04 15.87
N SER A 422 20.54 -65.62 14.68
CA SER A 422 20.39 -67.06 14.38
C SER A 422 21.03 -67.35 13.02
N ARG A 423 22.26 -67.87 13.05
CA ARG A 423 22.84 -68.77 12.02
C ARG A 423 22.36 -70.21 12.35
N PRO A 424 22.55 -71.27 11.52
CA PRO A 424 23.53 -71.47 10.42
C PRO A 424 22.86 -72.10 9.16
N VAL A 425 23.47 -72.46 8.02
CA VAL A 425 24.58 -73.38 7.68
C VAL A 425 24.87 -73.26 6.17
N GLY A 426 26.13 -73.48 5.76
CA GLY A 426 26.51 -74.22 4.53
C GLY A 426 26.66 -73.48 3.19
N PRO A 427 27.51 -73.98 2.26
CA PRO A 427 28.29 -73.11 1.36
C PRO A 427 28.16 -73.39 -0.16
N GLN A 428 28.64 -72.42 -0.95
CA GLN A 428 29.20 -72.51 -2.32
C GLN A 428 28.31 -73.04 -3.48
N ARG A 429 28.09 -72.20 -4.50
CA ARG A 429 28.67 -72.41 -5.85
C ARG A 429 28.37 -71.26 -6.81
N SER A 430 29.25 -71.19 -7.79
CA SER A 430 29.60 -70.15 -8.76
C SER A 430 28.86 -70.25 -10.10
N VAL A 431 29.10 -69.25 -10.97
CA VAL A 431 29.18 -69.29 -12.46
C VAL A 431 28.00 -68.74 -13.28
N SER A 432 28.29 -67.59 -13.92
CA SER A 432 28.05 -67.17 -15.33
C SER A 432 26.73 -66.60 -15.90
N ILE A 433 26.95 -65.47 -16.58
CA ILE A 433 26.29 -64.75 -17.71
C ILE A 433 26.24 -65.68 -18.98
N PRO A 434 25.62 -65.44 -20.19
CA PRO A 434 24.88 -64.27 -20.78
C PRO A 434 23.59 -64.51 -21.63
N ALA A 435 23.00 -63.37 -22.01
CA ALA A 435 22.48 -62.89 -23.33
C ALA A 435 21.43 -63.65 -24.17
N GLY A 436 20.52 -62.86 -24.77
CA GLY A 436 19.78 -63.25 -25.98
C GLY A 436 18.63 -62.31 -26.35
N GLN A 437 18.77 -61.59 -27.45
CA GLN A 437 17.79 -60.72 -28.11
C GLN A 437 16.52 -61.47 -28.58
N ASN A 438 15.37 -60.78 -28.71
CA ASN A 438 14.73 -60.65 -30.02
C ASN A 438 13.57 -59.64 -30.11
N ARG A 439 13.50 -59.02 -31.29
CA ARG A 439 12.44 -58.14 -31.83
C ARG A 439 11.26 -58.96 -32.39
N LYS A 440 10.07 -58.34 -32.48
CA LYS A 440 9.17 -58.19 -33.66
C LYS A 440 7.86 -57.55 -33.18
N ILE A 441 7.49 -56.35 -33.66
CA ILE A 441 6.72 -56.04 -34.88
C ILE A 441 5.42 -56.85 -34.97
N THR A 442 4.30 -56.16 -34.72
CA THR A 442 3.22 -55.88 -35.68
C THR A 442 2.55 -54.57 -35.30
#